data_AF-A0A955YFI1-F1
#
_entry.id   AF-A0A955YFI1-F1
#
_cell.length_a   1.000
_cell.length_b   1.000
_cell.length_c   1.000
_cell.angle_alpha   90.00
_cell.angle_beta   90.00
_cell.angle_gamma   90.00
#
_symmetry.space_group_name_H-M   'P 1'
#
loop_
_entity.id
_entity.type
_entity.pdbx_description
1 polymer ?
#
loop_
_entity_poly.entity_id
_entity_poly.type
_entity_poly.pdbx_seq_one_letter_code
_entity_poly.pdbx_strand_id
1 'polypeptide(L)'
;MSEPAWGPASHGVRFGLRIPPVAEAGGSILVGLVCHNVGTTPVRMFGFNPKYPRALRVSPPKAARPYIRVSFGDLNVLHPPDAFSVLQPGDALETALDLSFAFDRRGTGTWQLAFAYDPVRTGAHFDAYQGGDEAPLTAVADLTVSYSRSLREAGIDEATEATLDAALYAGEARLLDLLRHYGEGGVAFAARRVARVLSPGAESVSGWRALDALALLGPEALTAVGVAREEIPHAEPALAFAARWLAFRRGGLPEPHDLPFVTMLERIVQEPGTRGNLQVAWTGVDSAIHGLRRVQVFGNGERIVTSRAPGETFNSTRRTMLRPHEMQALVEAVRASAVWLAAPLREQGLPDEPRPTFEIQLGMGAPFCRQVAMWNGEWRCGPASNLADLMDRLASDHMSESIPPR
;
A
#
# COMPACT_ATOMS: atom_id res chain seq x y z
N MET A 1 8.99 -23.65 10.19
CA MET A 1 9.52 -23.01 8.97
C MET A 1 10.66 -23.87 8.44
N SER A 2 10.76 -24.07 7.12
CA SER A 2 11.81 -24.89 6.51
C SER A 2 13.20 -24.23 6.61
N GLU A 3 14.26 -25.01 6.44
CA GLU A 3 15.59 -24.43 6.20
C GLU A 3 15.60 -23.62 4.89
N PRO A 4 16.38 -22.53 4.81
CA PRO A 4 16.52 -21.78 3.57
C PRO A 4 17.24 -22.60 2.49
N ALA A 5 16.70 -22.59 1.27
CA ALA A 5 17.35 -23.10 0.07
C ALA A 5 18.50 -22.17 -0.35
N TRP A 6 19.68 -22.38 0.24
CA TRP A 6 20.87 -21.55 0.04
C TRP A 6 21.47 -21.74 -1.35
N GLY A 7 21.75 -20.62 -2.01
CA GLY A 7 22.63 -20.60 -3.17
C GLY A 7 24.11 -20.47 -2.80
N PRO A 8 25.01 -20.47 -3.80
CA PRO A 8 26.43 -20.26 -3.58
C PRO A 8 26.70 -18.86 -3.00
N ALA A 9 27.81 -18.75 -2.27
CA ALA A 9 28.31 -17.44 -1.85
C ALA A 9 28.95 -16.71 -3.05
N SER A 10 28.68 -15.42 -3.15
CA SER A 10 29.24 -14.52 -4.15
C SER A 10 29.74 -13.25 -3.44
N HIS A 11 31.02 -12.94 -3.60
CA HIS A 11 31.68 -11.79 -2.98
C HIS A 11 31.41 -11.67 -1.46
N GLY A 12 31.49 -12.79 -0.73
CA GLY A 12 31.30 -12.82 0.72
C GLY A 12 29.85 -12.82 1.19
N VAL A 13 28.86 -12.84 0.28
CA VAL A 13 27.44 -12.86 0.63
C VAL A 13 26.76 -14.05 -0.02
N ARG A 14 25.84 -14.72 0.68
CA ARG A 14 24.98 -15.77 0.10
C ARG A 14 23.51 -15.49 0.39
N PHE A 15 22.65 -15.94 -0.51
CA PHE A 15 21.20 -15.78 -0.40
C PHE A 15 20.50 -17.12 -0.27
N GLY A 16 19.40 -17.17 0.46
CA GLY A 16 18.56 -18.37 0.62
C GLY A 16 17.09 -18.04 0.57
N LEU A 17 16.29 -18.96 0.01
CA LEU A 17 14.83 -18.87 0.03
C LEU A 17 14.21 -19.80 1.07
N ARG A 18 13.37 -19.23 1.93
CA ARG A 18 12.56 -19.96 2.90
C ARG A 18 11.14 -20.06 2.36
N ILE A 19 10.77 -21.25 1.90
CA ILE A 19 9.49 -21.49 1.24
C ILE A 19 8.43 -21.91 2.26
N PRO A 20 7.21 -21.33 2.24
CA PRO A 20 6.12 -21.85 3.03
C PRO A 20 5.76 -23.29 2.58
N PRO A 21 5.40 -24.20 3.50
CA PRO A 21 5.07 -25.59 3.14
C PRO A 21 4.00 -25.69 2.04
N VAL A 22 2.93 -24.90 2.18
CA VAL A 22 1.89 -24.68 1.17
C VAL A 22 1.46 -23.23 1.27
N ALA A 23 1.32 -22.55 0.14
CA ALA A 23 0.73 -21.23 0.02
C ALA A 23 -0.69 -21.34 -0.58
N GLU A 24 -1.55 -20.36 -0.29
CA GLU A 24 -2.91 -20.32 -0.82
C GLU A 24 -3.00 -19.26 -1.92
N ALA A 25 -3.51 -19.67 -3.10
CA ALA A 25 -3.92 -18.76 -4.16
C ALA A 25 -5.00 -17.81 -3.61
N GLY A 26 -4.99 -16.56 -4.05
CA GLY A 26 -5.93 -15.57 -3.55
C GLY A 26 -5.58 -14.98 -2.17
N GLY A 27 -4.77 -15.67 -1.36
CA GLY A 27 -4.15 -15.13 -0.15
C GLY A 27 -2.81 -14.46 -0.45
N SER A 28 -2.09 -13.99 0.57
CA SER A 28 -0.72 -13.51 0.35
C SER A 28 0.31 -14.64 0.34
N ILE A 29 1.15 -14.65 -0.69
CA ILE A 29 2.16 -15.67 -0.97
C ILE A 29 3.52 -15.08 -0.65
N LEU A 30 3.92 -15.19 0.62
CA LEU A 30 5.20 -14.67 1.09
C LEU A 30 6.28 -15.75 1.08
N VAL A 31 7.38 -15.45 0.38
CA VAL A 31 8.60 -16.26 0.42
C VAL A 31 9.67 -15.52 1.21
N GLY A 32 10.23 -16.15 2.25
CA GLY A 32 11.32 -15.55 3.01
C GLY A 32 12.59 -15.49 2.18
N LEU A 33 13.23 -14.33 2.10
CA LEU A 33 14.56 -14.16 1.54
C LEU A 33 15.53 -13.88 2.69
N VAL A 34 16.54 -14.73 2.81
CA VAL A 34 17.61 -14.57 3.80
C VAL A 34 18.90 -14.22 3.07
N CYS A 35 19.62 -13.24 3.60
CA CYS A 35 20.94 -12.83 3.13
C CYS A 35 21.94 -12.99 4.27
N HIS A 36 23.03 -13.72 4.05
CA HIS A 36 24.05 -14.01 5.07
C HIS A 36 25.42 -13.53 4.59
N ASN A 37 26.10 -12.74 5.42
CA ASN A 37 27.47 -12.30 5.14
C ASN A 37 28.46 -13.32 5.68
N VAL A 38 28.96 -14.16 4.78
CA VAL A 38 30.03 -15.14 5.05
C VAL A 38 31.44 -14.54 4.86
N GLY A 39 31.52 -13.28 4.48
CA GLY A 39 32.76 -12.54 4.28
C GLY A 39 33.29 -11.95 5.59
N THR A 40 34.28 -11.07 5.44
CA THR A 40 35.01 -10.46 6.55
C THR A 40 34.77 -8.95 6.69
N THR A 41 34.03 -8.34 5.76
CA THR A 41 33.73 -6.91 5.75
C THR A 41 32.22 -6.64 5.81
N PRO A 42 31.77 -5.54 6.45
CA PRO A 42 30.37 -5.14 6.41
C PRO A 42 29.93 -4.78 5.00
N VAL A 43 28.68 -5.11 4.65
CA VAL A 43 28.07 -4.83 3.35
C VAL A 43 26.75 -4.11 3.52
N ARG A 44 26.41 -3.22 2.59
CA ARG A 44 25.12 -2.52 2.57
C ARG A 44 24.19 -3.18 1.57
N MET A 45 23.08 -3.69 2.06
CA MET A 45 22.14 -4.51 1.31
C MET A 45 20.84 -3.76 1.04
N PHE A 46 20.51 -3.57 -0.23
CA PHE A 46 19.19 -3.10 -0.63
C PHE A 46 18.12 -4.18 -0.44
N GLY A 47 16.90 -3.75 -0.10
CA GLY A 47 15.70 -4.60 -0.06
C GLY A 47 15.42 -5.28 1.29
N PHE A 48 16.28 -5.07 2.28
CA PHE A 48 16.18 -5.65 3.62
C PHE A 48 15.78 -4.63 4.70
N ASN A 49 15.59 -3.35 4.36
CA ASN A 49 15.03 -2.38 5.30
C ASN A 49 13.50 -2.48 5.29
N PRO A 50 12.84 -2.88 6.40
CA PRO A 50 11.38 -3.01 6.44
C PRO A 50 10.63 -1.69 6.29
N LYS A 51 11.29 -0.56 6.54
CA LYS A 51 10.69 0.78 6.42
C LYS A 51 10.75 1.33 5.00
N TYR A 52 11.55 0.72 4.12
CA TYR A 52 11.76 1.20 2.76
C TYR A 52 11.03 0.29 1.75
N PRO A 53 10.10 0.83 0.95
CA PRO A 53 9.35 0.03 0.00
C PRO A 53 10.23 -0.37 -1.19
N ARG A 54 9.91 -1.52 -1.80
CA ARG A 54 10.63 -2.07 -2.96
C ARG A 54 9.68 -2.82 -3.89
N ALA A 55 9.93 -2.76 -5.17
CA ALA A 55 9.24 -3.58 -6.17
C ALA A 55 9.93 -4.93 -6.34
N LEU A 56 9.13 -5.92 -6.73
CA LEU A 56 9.61 -7.23 -7.14
C LEU A 56 9.38 -7.42 -8.63
N ARG A 57 10.37 -8.00 -9.29
CA ARG A 57 10.28 -8.46 -10.67
C ARG A 57 10.18 -9.97 -10.68
N VAL A 58 9.07 -10.50 -11.18
CA VAL A 58 8.87 -11.95 -11.34
C VAL A 58 8.84 -12.28 -12.82
N SER A 59 9.81 -13.07 -13.28
CA SER A 59 9.95 -13.44 -14.68
C SER A 59 9.60 -14.90 -14.91
N PRO A 60 8.91 -15.24 -16.02
CA PRO A 60 8.59 -16.62 -16.35
C PRO A 60 9.85 -17.49 -16.57
N PRO A 61 9.70 -18.82 -16.44
CA PRO A 61 10.71 -19.78 -16.88
C PRO A 61 11.11 -19.55 -18.34
N LYS A 62 12.37 -19.81 -18.65
CA LYS A 62 12.92 -19.79 -20.03
C LYS A 62 13.72 -21.06 -20.27
N ALA A 63 14.00 -21.41 -21.53
CA ALA A 63 14.74 -22.63 -21.87
C ALA A 63 16.08 -22.77 -21.11
N ALA A 64 16.85 -21.68 -21.00
CA ALA A 64 18.13 -21.66 -20.27
C ALA A 64 18.00 -21.57 -18.74
N ARG A 65 16.79 -21.32 -18.22
CA ARG A 65 16.50 -21.21 -16.78
C ARG A 65 15.06 -21.70 -16.52
N PRO A 66 14.86 -23.02 -16.36
CA PRO A 66 13.53 -23.64 -16.29
C PRO A 66 12.83 -23.43 -14.94
N TYR A 67 12.97 -22.23 -14.35
CA TYR A 67 12.38 -21.83 -13.07
C TYR A 67 11.90 -20.38 -13.14
N ILE A 68 10.97 -20.01 -12.27
CA ILE A 68 10.53 -18.63 -12.07
C ILE A 68 11.67 -17.85 -11.41
N ARG A 69 12.11 -16.77 -12.04
CA ARG A 69 13.12 -15.88 -11.46
C ARG A 69 12.45 -14.73 -10.75
N VAL A 70 12.75 -14.57 -9.47
CA VAL A 70 12.36 -13.41 -8.66
C VAL A 70 13.59 -12.52 -8.45
N SER A 71 13.43 -11.21 -8.56
CA SER A 71 14.48 -10.24 -8.21
C SER A 71 13.86 -8.93 -7.74
N PHE A 72 14.68 -7.99 -7.27
CA PHE A 72 14.21 -6.62 -7.07
C PHE A 72 13.96 -5.93 -8.42
N GLY A 73 12.93 -5.09 -8.47
CA GLY A 73 12.49 -4.39 -9.68
C GLY A 73 13.11 -3.01 -9.88
N ASP A 74 13.46 -2.32 -8.79
CA ASP A 74 13.84 -0.91 -8.78
C ASP A 74 15.33 -0.66 -9.07
N LEU A 75 15.95 -1.52 -9.89
CA LEU A 75 17.41 -1.57 -10.04
C LEU A 75 18.00 -0.30 -10.68
N ASN A 76 17.22 0.38 -11.51
CA ASN A 76 17.65 1.56 -12.24
C ASN A 76 17.45 2.88 -11.48
N VAL A 77 16.92 2.79 -10.25
CA VAL A 77 16.58 3.91 -9.39
C VAL A 77 17.76 4.30 -8.51
N LEU A 78 17.94 5.60 -8.28
CA LEU A 78 18.92 6.08 -7.30
C LEU A 78 18.30 6.01 -5.90
N HIS A 79 18.74 5.02 -5.12
CA HIS A 79 18.25 4.85 -3.76
C HIS A 79 19.04 5.69 -2.74
N PRO A 80 18.36 6.32 -1.76
CA PRO A 80 19.00 7.02 -0.65
C PRO A 80 19.63 6.03 0.35
N PRO A 81 20.57 6.48 1.20
CA PRO A 81 21.28 5.59 2.14
C PRO A 81 20.38 4.82 3.12
N ASP A 82 19.24 5.40 3.51
CA ASP A 82 18.25 4.76 4.38
C ASP A 82 17.49 3.61 3.70
N ALA A 83 17.60 3.43 2.38
CA ALA A 83 17.07 2.26 1.69
C ALA A 83 17.86 0.95 1.98
N PHE A 84 19.05 1.07 2.57
CA PHE A 84 19.99 -0.04 2.73
C PHE A 84 20.12 -0.46 4.20
N SER A 85 20.14 -1.76 4.43
CA SER A 85 20.49 -2.33 5.72
C SER A 85 21.98 -2.65 5.75
N VAL A 86 22.65 -2.32 6.85
CA VAL A 86 24.04 -2.73 7.06
C VAL A 86 24.06 -4.16 7.59
N LEU A 87 24.80 -5.02 6.91
CA LEU A 87 24.97 -6.43 7.23
C LEU A 87 26.42 -6.69 7.67
N GLN A 88 26.62 -6.96 8.96
CA GLN A 88 27.95 -7.22 9.51
C GLN A 88 28.46 -8.62 9.13
N PRO A 89 29.78 -8.88 9.21
CA PRO A 89 30.33 -10.22 9.03
C PRO A 89 29.70 -11.24 10.01
N GLY A 90 29.25 -12.37 9.49
CA GLY A 90 28.59 -13.43 10.27
C GLY A 90 27.09 -13.19 10.55
N ASP A 91 26.58 -12.00 10.26
CA ASP A 91 25.16 -11.69 10.46
C ASP A 91 24.31 -12.16 9.28
N ALA A 92 23.00 -12.31 9.55
CA ALA A 92 21.98 -12.52 8.54
C ALA A 92 20.89 -11.43 8.61
N LEU A 93 20.41 -11.03 7.44
CA LEU A 93 19.21 -10.23 7.28
C LEU A 93 18.12 -11.10 6.65
N GLU A 94 16.87 -10.87 7.04
CA GLU A 94 15.70 -11.55 6.48
C GLU A 94 14.64 -10.54 6.06
N THR A 95 13.98 -10.82 4.94
CA THR A 95 12.86 -10.03 4.42
C THR A 95 11.87 -10.95 3.71
N ALA A 96 10.60 -10.56 3.62
CA ALA A 96 9.57 -11.35 2.92
C ALA A 96 9.35 -10.85 1.50
N LEU A 97 9.34 -11.74 0.51
CA LEU A 97 8.99 -11.45 -0.88
C LEU A 97 7.52 -11.77 -1.11
N ASP A 98 6.70 -10.75 -1.35
CA ASP A 98 5.28 -10.92 -1.68
C ASP A 98 5.10 -11.28 -3.16
N LEU A 99 4.82 -12.55 -3.43
CA LEU A 99 4.65 -13.11 -4.78
C LEU A 99 3.18 -13.31 -5.17
N SER A 100 2.23 -12.83 -4.37
CA SER A 100 0.78 -13.04 -4.56
C SER A 100 0.36 -12.70 -5.99
N PHE A 101 0.73 -11.49 -6.44
CA PHE A 101 0.44 -10.97 -7.78
C PHE A 101 0.91 -11.88 -8.92
N ALA A 102 1.99 -12.63 -8.71
CA ALA A 102 2.57 -13.49 -9.73
C ALA A 102 1.86 -14.83 -9.84
N PHE A 103 1.28 -15.31 -8.73
CA PHE A 103 0.63 -16.61 -8.66
C PHE A 103 -0.88 -16.53 -8.79
N ASP A 104 -1.50 -15.36 -8.59
CA ASP A 104 -2.90 -15.13 -8.96
C ASP A 104 -3.14 -15.39 -10.46
N ARG A 105 -2.18 -15.05 -11.32
CA ARG A 105 -2.26 -15.31 -12.77
C ARG A 105 -1.86 -16.73 -13.17
N ARG A 106 -1.02 -17.37 -12.37
CA ARG A 106 -0.45 -18.69 -12.69
C ARG A 106 -1.31 -19.83 -12.15
N GLY A 107 -2.07 -19.56 -11.10
CA GLY A 107 -2.94 -20.53 -10.44
C GLY A 107 -2.17 -21.51 -9.56
N THR A 108 -2.90 -22.51 -9.09
CA THR A 108 -2.40 -23.56 -8.21
C THR A 108 -1.44 -24.50 -8.92
N GLY A 109 -0.53 -25.07 -8.14
CA GLY A 109 0.46 -26.03 -8.62
C GLY A 109 1.76 -25.92 -7.83
N THR A 110 2.72 -26.76 -8.19
CA THR A 110 4.09 -26.67 -7.68
C THR A 110 4.94 -25.90 -8.69
N TRP A 111 5.57 -24.83 -8.21
CA TRP A 111 6.33 -23.90 -9.02
C TRP A 111 7.77 -23.82 -8.54
N GLN A 112 8.71 -24.09 -9.44
CA GLN A 112 10.13 -23.90 -9.17
C GLN A 112 10.49 -22.43 -9.22
N LEU A 113 11.19 -21.96 -8.20
CA LEU A 113 11.58 -20.56 -8.08
C LEU A 113 12.98 -20.38 -7.52
N ALA A 114 13.64 -19.32 -7.98
CA ALA A 114 14.93 -18.87 -7.46
C ALA A 114 14.94 -17.34 -7.40
N PHE A 115 15.61 -16.80 -6.39
CA PHE A 115 15.84 -15.37 -6.28
C PHE A 115 17.22 -15.02 -6.82
N ALA A 116 17.29 -13.92 -7.56
CA ALA A 116 18.51 -13.34 -8.07
C ALA A 116 18.68 -11.93 -7.51
N TYR A 117 19.84 -11.66 -6.90
CA TYR A 117 20.18 -10.32 -6.46
C TYR A 117 20.81 -9.55 -7.62
N ASP A 118 20.02 -8.70 -8.26
CA ASP A 118 20.55 -7.80 -9.29
C ASP A 118 21.16 -6.55 -8.64
N PRO A 119 22.30 -6.04 -9.15
CA PRO A 119 22.93 -4.82 -8.65
C PRO A 119 21.99 -3.61 -8.77
N VAL A 120 21.97 -2.78 -7.73
CA VAL A 120 21.19 -1.54 -7.67
C VAL A 120 22.07 -0.32 -7.89
N ARG A 121 21.50 0.72 -8.54
CA ARG A 121 22.19 2.00 -8.69
C ARG A 121 22.24 2.75 -7.36
N THR A 122 23.40 3.32 -7.08
CA THR A 122 23.65 4.14 -5.89
C THR A 122 24.08 5.55 -6.27
N GLY A 123 23.90 6.49 -5.34
CA GLY A 123 24.46 7.83 -5.47
C GLY A 123 25.99 7.83 -5.45
N ALA A 124 26.60 8.92 -5.92
CA ALA A 124 28.03 9.11 -5.83
C ALA A 124 28.52 8.98 -4.37
N HIS A 125 29.64 8.29 -4.16
CA HIS A 125 30.25 8.05 -2.84
C HIS A 125 29.46 7.14 -1.88
N PHE A 126 28.55 6.29 -2.39
CA PHE A 126 27.86 5.29 -1.61
C PHE A 126 28.05 3.88 -2.19
N ASP A 127 28.80 3.04 -1.47
CA ASP A 127 29.07 1.66 -1.86
C ASP A 127 28.04 0.72 -1.23
N ALA A 128 27.18 0.16 -2.09
CA ALA A 128 26.29 -0.95 -1.79
C ALA A 128 26.86 -2.26 -2.35
N TYR A 129 26.31 -3.40 -1.90
CA TYR A 129 26.66 -4.69 -2.47
C TYR A 129 26.25 -4.76 -3.95
N GLN A 130 27.21 -5.03 -4.83
CA GLN A 130 27.01 -5.13 -6.28
C GLN A 130 27.08 -6.57 -6.80
N GLY A 131 27.52 -7.53 -5.97
CA GLY A 131 27.80 -8.90 -6.43
C GLY A 131 28.98 -8.95 -7.40
N GLY A 132 28.91 -9.88 -8.35
CA GLY A 132 29.88 -10.05 -9.44
C GLY A 132 29.23 -9.91 -10.81
N ASP A 133 29.90 -10.35 -11.87
CA ASP A 133 29.40 -10.24 -13.25
C ASP A 133 28.07 -10.99 -13.47
N GLU A 134 27.85 -12.07 -12.73
CA GLU A 134 26.58 -12.78 -12.66
C GLU A 134 25.85 -12.47 -11.37
N ALA A 135 24.54 -12.21 -11.48
CA ALA A 135 23.67 -11.96 -10.34
C ALA A 135 23.69 -13.16 -9.37
N PRO A 136 24.03 -12.96 -8.07
CA PRO A 136 23.97 -14.02 -7.08
C PRO A 136 22.59 -14.67 -7.03
N LEU A 137 22.55 -15.99 -7.10
CA LEU A 137 21.32 -16.78 -7.13
C LEU A 137 21.16 -17.59 -5.85
N THR A 138 19.93 -17.79 -5.42
CA THR A 138 19.58 -18.83 -4.44
C THR A 138 19.56 -20.21 -5.11
N ALA A 139 19.48 -21.29 -4.31
CA ALA A 139 19.07 -22.57 -4.87
C ALA A 139 17.63 -22.48 -5.41
N VAL A 140 17.30 -23.34 -6.37
CA VAL A 140 15.93 -23.50 -6.87
C VAL A 140 15.13 -24.23 -5.79
N ALA A 141 13.98 -23.66 -5.44
CA ALA A 141 13.08 -24.21 -4.43
C ALA A 141 11.66 -24.37 -4.99
N ASP A 142 10.95 -25.37 -4.49
CA ASP A 142 9.58 -25.69 -4.90
C ASP A 142 8.57 -24.96 -4.01
N LEU A 143 7.78 -24.06 -4.60
CA LEU A 143 6.63 -23.44 -3.96
C LEU A 143 5.35 -24.14 -4.39
N THR A 144 4.65 -24.74 -3.44
CA THR A 144 3.33 -25.33 -3.68
C THR A 144 2.25 -24.29 -3.38
N VAL A 145 1.46 -23.95 -4.40
CA VAL A 145 0.30 -23.06 -4.30
C VAL A 145 -0.97 -23.89 -4.45
N SER A 146 -1.87 -23.80 -3.48
CA SER A 146 -3.15 -24.51 -3.42
C SER A 146 -4.34 -23.55 -3.36
N TYR A 147 -5.56 -24.03 -3.53
CA TYR A 147 -6.75 -23.19 -3.41
C TYR A 147 -7.05 -22.89 -1.94
N SER A 148 -7.69 -21.74 -1.68
CA SER A 148 -8.19 -21.43 -0.35
C SER A 148 -9.30 -22.43 0.01
N ARG A 149 -9.03 -23.27 1.01
CA ARG A 149 -9.98 -24.26 1.48
C ARG A 149 -11.22 -23.59 2.07
N SER A 150 -11.04 -22.50 2.81
CA SER A 150 -12.14 -21.77 3.46
C SER A 150 -13.07 -21.11 2.44
N LEU A 151 -12.57 -20.62 1.30
CA LEU A 151 -13.43 -20.10 0.22
C LEU A 151 -14.29 -21.19 -0.42
N ARG A 152 -13.71 -22.37 -0.70
CA ARG A 152 -14.49 -23.49 -1.21
C ARG A 152 -15.55 -23.96 -0.21
N GLU A 153 -15.19 -24.05 1.07
CA GLU A 153 -16.13 -24.39 2.15
C GLU A 153 -17.26 -23.34 2.26
N ALA A 154 -16.98 -22.08 1.91
CA ALA A 154 -17.96 -21.00 1.82
C ALA A 154 -18.69 -20.91 0.46
N GLY A 155 -18.55 -21.91 -0.42
CA GLY A 155 -19.27 -22.00 -1.70
C GLY A 155 -18.68 -21.17 -2.84
N ILE A 156 -17.46 -20.66 -2.71
CA ILE A 156 -16.71 -19.99 -3.77
C ILE A 156 -15.75 -20.99 -4.41
N ASP A 157 -16.13 -21.52 -5.58
CA ASP A 157 -15.23 -22.34 -6.40
C ASP A 157 -14.25 -21.47 -7.21
N GLU A 158 -13.36 -22.12 -7.95
CA GLU A 158 -12.28 -21.44 -8.69
C GLU A 158 -12.79 -20.52 -9.80
N ALA A 159 -13.84 -20.94 -10.50
CA ALA A 159 -14.42 -20.16 -11.58
C ALA A 159 -15.11 -18.91 -11.02
N THR A 160 -15.77 -19.05 -9.87
CA THR A 160 -16.40 -17.97 -9.14
C THR A 160 -15.34 -17.00 -8.59
N GLU A 161 -14.29 -17.51 -7.97
CA GLU A 161 -13.17 -16.71 -7.45
C GLU A 161 -12.56 -15.85 -8.56
N ALA A 162 -12.25 -16.45 -9.71
CA ALA A 162 -11.70 -15.75 -10.86
C ALA A 162 -12.64 -14.65 -11.40
N THR A 163 -13.95 -14.90 -11.39
CA THR A 163 -14.97 -13.93 -11.82
C THR A 163 -15.03 -12.75 -10.86
N LEU A 164 -15.01 -13.00 -9.55
CA LEU A 164 -15.03 -11.95 -8.54
C LEU A 164 -13.73 -11.13 -8.53
N ASP A 165 -12.58 -11.77 -8.77
CA ASP A 165 -11.30 -11.09 -8.94
C ASP A 165 -11.30 -10.16 -10.16
N ALA A 166 -11.81 -10.64 -11.29
CA ALA A 166 -11.95 -9.82 -12.49
C ALA A 166 -12.85 -8.60 -12.23
N ALA A 167 -13.97 -8.79 -11.52
CA ALA A 167 -14.88 -7.71 -11.16
C ALA A 167 -14.23 -6.68 -10.22
N LEU A 168 -13.45 -7.12 -9.22
CA LEU A 168 -12.66 -6.25 -8.35
C LEU A 168 -11.63 -5.45 -9.15
N TYR A 169 -10.89 -6.12 -10.04
CA TYR A 169 -9.84 -5.51 -10.84
C TYR A 169 -10.39 -4.48 -11.84
N ALA A 170 -11.52 -4.78 -12.48
CA ALA A 170 -12.19 -3.88 -13.40
C ALA A 170 -12.95 -2.74 -12.68
N GLY A 171 -13.27 -2.91 -11.39
CA GLY A 171 -14.07 -1.94 -10.63
C GLY A 171 -15.51 -1.93 -11.12
N GLU A 172 -16.07 -3.12 -11.36
CA GLU A 172 -17.40 -3.26 -11.92
C GLU A 172 -18.48 -2.68 -11.00
N ALA A 173 -19.43 -1.94 -11.59
CA ALA A 173 -20.56 -1.37 -10.85
C ALA A 173 -21.41 -2.45 -10.14
N ARG A 174 -21.41 -3.68 -10.67
CA ARG A 174 -22.18 -4.82 -10.15
C ARG A 174 -21.43 -5.64 -9.09
N LEU A 175 -20.20 -5.27 -8.74
CA LEU A 175 -19.39 -6.01 -7.76
C LEU A 175 -20.16 -6.28 -6.46
N LEU A 176 -20.83 -5.25 -5.92
CA LEU A 176 -21.57 -5.39 -4.67
C LEU A 176 -22.73 -6.39 -4.78
N ASP A 177 -23.45 -6.39 -5.90
CA ASP A 177 -24.55 -7.33 -6.14
C ASP A 177 -24.03 -8.76 -6.31
N LEU A 178 -22.88 -8.93 -6.97
CA LEU A 178 -22.21 -10.22 -7.09
C LEU A 178 -21.79 -10.76 -5.72
N LEU A 179 -21.15 -9.94 -4.88
CA LEU A 179 -20.74 -10.36 -3.54
C LEU A 179 -21.95 -10.72 -2.67
N ARG A 180 -23.05 -9.95 -2.76
CA ARG A 180 -24.31 -10.27 -2.07
C ARG A 180 -24.95 -11.56 -2.57
N HIS A 181 -24.86 -11.85 -3.87
CA HIS A 181 -25.40 -13.07 -4.45
C HIS A 181 -24.78 -14.33 -3.83
N TYR A 182 -23.49 -14.29 -3.51
CA TYR A 182 -22.77 -15.40 -2.87
C TYR A 182 -22.83 -15.39 -1.33
N GLY A 183 -23.60 -14.48 -0.71
CA GLY A 183 -23.80 -14.44 0.75
C GLY A 183 -22.48 -14.40 1.54
N GLU A 184 -22.37 -15.27 2.54
CA GLU A 184 -21.18 -15.38 3.41
C GLU A 184 -19.89 -15.64 2.61
N GLY A 185 -19.96 -16.42 1.52
CA GLY A 185 -18.82 -16.68 0.64
C GLY A 185 -18.31 -15.42 -0.05
N GLY A 186 -19.22 -14.55 -0.49
CA GLY A 186 -18.85 -13.25 -1.05
C GLY A 186 -18.19 -12.32 -0.03
N VAL A 187 -18.69 -12.31 1.20
CA VAL A 187 -18.09 -11.52 2.30
C VAL A 187 -16.70 -12.07 2.66
N ALA A 188 -16.55 -13.39 2.77
CA ALA A 188 -15.27 -14.04 3.05
C ALA A 188 -14.23 -13.78 1.94
N PHE A 189 -14.65 -13.86 0.67
CA PHE A 189 -13.82 -13.50 -0.47
C PHE A 189 -13.30 -12.06 -0.37
N ALA A 190 -14.20 -11.09 -0.15
CA ALA A 190 -13.79 -9.69 -0.03
C ALA A 190 -12.87 -9.45 1.17
N ALA A 191 -13.14 -10.07 2.32
CA ALA A 191 -12.29 -9.99 3.52
C ALA A 191 -10.86 -10.49 3.26
N ARG A 192 -10.71 -11.60 2.54
CA ARG A 192 -9.39 -12.14 2.18
C ARG A 192 -8.65 -11.23 1.20
N ARG A 193 -9.35 -10.59 0.25
CA ARG A 193 -8.72 -9.67 -0.73
C ARG A 193 -8.19 -8.37 -0.12
N VAL A 194 -8.67 -7.97 1.06
CA VAL A 194 -8.07 -6.87 1.84
C VAL A 194 -6.60 -7.16 2.20
N ALA A 195 -6.17 -8.42 2.26
CA ALA A 195 -4.75 -8.75 2.49
C ALA A 195 -3.81 -8.13 1.45
N ARG A 196 -4.31 -7.82 0.24
CA ARG A 196 -3.54 -7.26 -0.88
C ARG A 196 -3.37 -5.75 -0.84
N VAL A 197 -3.97 -5.07 0.13
CA VAL A 197 -3.93 -3.60 0.23
C VAL A 197 -2.48 -3.08 0.31
N LEU A 198 -1.59 -3.83 0.95
CA LEU A 198 -0.16 -3.53 1.06
C LEU A 198 0.70 -4.08 -0.09
N SER A 199 0.11 -4.73 -1.10
CA SER A 199 0.83 -5.14 -2.30
C SER A 199 1.03 -3.93 -3.25
N PRO A 200 1.94 -4.01 -4.24
CA PRO A 200 2.14 -2.93 -5.22
C PRO A 200 1.17 -3.03 -6.41
N GLY A 201 1.03 -1.93 -7.15
CA GLY A 201 0.25 -1.85 -8.39
C GLY A 201 -1.25 -2.14 -8.25
N ALA A 202 -1.79 -2.85 -9.23
CA ALA A 202 -3.23 -3.10 -9.34
C ALA A 202 -3.78 -4.07 -8.26
N GLU A 203 -2.92 -4.83 -7.57
CA GLU A 203 -3.34 -5.68 -6.46
C GLU A 203 -3.83 -4.86 -5.27
N SER A 204 -3.16 -3.75 -4.96
CA SER A 204 -3.63 -2.86 -3.90
C SER A 204 -4.95 -2.22 -4.25
N VAL A 205 -5.13 -1.79 -5.51
CA VAL A 205 -6.42 -1.24 -5.99
C VAL A 205 -7.55 -2.24 -5.73
N SER A 206 -7.30 -3.52 -6.03
CA SER A 206 -8.26 -4.59 -5.77
C SER A 206 -8.53 -4.77 -4.27
N GLY A 207 -7.48 -4.72 -3.42
CA GLY A 207 -7.63 -4.78 -1.97
C GLY A 207 -8.42 -3.61 -1.39
N TRP A 208 -8.20 -2.38 -1.87
CA TRP A 208 -8.97 -1.20 -1.45
C TRP A 208 -10.44 -1.27 -1.88
N ARG A 209 -10.71 -1.73 -3.10
CA ARG A 209 -12.08 -1.95 -3.57
C ARG A 209 -12.79 -3.04 -2.77
N ALA A 210 -12.07 -4.08 -2.38
CA ALA A 210 -12.61 -5.11 -1.49
C ALA A 210 -12.98 -4.53 -0.12
N LEU A 211 -12.13 -3.66 0.45
CA LEU A 211 -12.42 -2.96 1.70
C LEU A 211 -13.67 -2.05 1.60
N ASP A 212 -13.80 -1.29 0.51
CA ASP A 212 -14.99 -0.47 0.26
C ASP A 212 -16.25 -1.33 0.14
N ALA A 213 -16.17 -2.46 -0.57
CA ALA A 213 -17.28 -3.40 -0.68
C ALA A 213 -17.69 -3.95 0.69
N LEU A 214 -16.74 -4.33 1.55
CA LEU A 214 -17.00 -4.79 2.91
C LEU A 214 -17.74 -3.75 3.77
N ALA A 215 -17.45 -2.46 3.58
CA ALA A 215 -18.18 -1.40 4.27
C ALA A 215 -19.67 -1.36 3.90
N LEU A 216 -20.01 -1.80 2.68
CA LEU A 216 -21.37 -1.82 2.13
C LEU A 216 -22.09 -3.17 2.31
N LEU A 217 -21.37 -4.24 2.67
CA LEU A 217 -21.91 -5.59 2.86
C LEU A 217 -22.52 -5.83 4.25
N GLY A 218 -22.34 -4.92 5.20
CA GLY A 218 -23.01 -5.02 6.51
C GLY A 218 -22.25 -5.88 7.55
N PRO A 219 -22.84 -6.13 8.73
CA PRO A 219 -22.15 -6.53 9.98
C PRO A 219 -21.22 -7.74 9.89
N GLU A 220 -21.52 -8.67 9.00
CA GLU A 220 -20.72 -9.88 8.73
C GLU A 220 -19.28 -9.56 8.32
N ALA A 221 -19.03 -8.38 7.73
CA ALA A 221 -17.71 -7.96 7.28
C ALA A 221 -16.65 -7.95 8.41
N LEU A 222 -17.01 -7.54 9.64
CA LEU A 222 -16.06 -7.52 10.76
C LEU A 222 -15.66 -8.93 11.18
N THR A 223 -16.64 -9.84 11.23
CA THR A 223 -16.41 -11.26 11.53
C THR A 223 -15.54 -11.89 10.46
N ALA A 224 -15.84 -11.67 9.18
CA ALA A 224 -15.07 -12.20 8.07
C ALA A 224 -13.62 -11.69 8.04
N VAL A 225 -13.39 -10.40 8.35
CA VAL A 225 -12.03 -9.88 8.51
C VAL A 225 -11.32 -10.52 9.70
N GLY A 226 -12.04 -10.78 10.81
CA GLY A 226 -11.50 -11.53 11.95
C GLY A 226 -11.01 -12.93 11.56
N VAL A 227 -11.84 -13.70 10.85
CA VAL A 227 -11.47 -15.03 10.32
C VAL A 227 -10.27 -14.92 9.38
N ALA A 228 -10.28 -13.95 8.45
CA ALA A 228 -9.17 -13.75 7.53
C ALA A 228 -7.84 -13.44 8.25
N ARG A 229 -7.86 -12.77 9.42
CA ARG A 229 -6.64 -12.51 10.22
C ARG A 229 -6.02 -13.79 10.77
N GLU A 230 -6.86 -14.72 11.20
CA GLU A 230 -6.42 -16.02 11.71
C GLU A 230 -5.85 -16.89 10.58
N GLU A 231 -6.49 -16.85 9.41
CA GLU A 231 -6.08 -17.64 8.23
C GLU A 231 -4.88 -17.05 7.49
N ILE A 232 -4.69 -15.73 7.54
CA ILE A 232 -3.67 -14.98 6.78
C ILE A 232 -2.84 -14.10 7.75
N PRO A 233 -2.10 -14.69 8.71
CA PRO A 233 -1.47 -13.95 9.81
C PRO A 233 -0.41 -12.94 9.37
N HIS A 234 0.17 -13.10 8.19
CA HIS A 234 1.15 -12.16 7.65
C HIS A 234 0.51 -10.89 7.05
N ALA A 235 -0.79 -10.93 6.75
CA ALA A 235 -1.57 -9.77 6.32
C ALA A 235 -2.15 -8.99 7.51
N GLU A 236 -1.74 -9.34 8.73
CA GLU A 236 -2.21 -8.73 9.98
C GLU A 236 -2.22 -7.19 9.95
N PRO A 237 -1.18 -6.46 9.47
CA PRO A 237 -1.25 -5.01 9.40
C PRO A 237 -2.43 -4.50 8.55
N ALA A 238 -2.66 -5.10 7.37
CA ALA A 238 -3.74 -4.71 6.47
C ALA A 238 -5.13 -5.07 7.04
N LEU A 239 -5.26 -6.27 7.60
CA LEU A 239 -6.53 -6.77 8.12
C LEU A 239 -6.90 -6.14 9.48
N ALA A 240 -5.92 -5.85 10.33
CA ALA A 240 -6.13 -5.09 11.57
C ALA A 240 -6.59 -3.66 11.26
N PHE A 241 -5.96 -3.01 10.28
CA PHE A 241 -6.42 -1.72 9.78
C PHE A 241 -7.86 -1.79 9.27
N ALA A 242 -8.19 -2.80 8.46
CA ALA A 242 -9.55 -2.97 7.94
C ALA A 242 -10.58 -3.18 9.05
N ALA A 243 -10.26 -4.00 10.06
CA ALA A 243 -11.14 -4.20 11.22
C ALA A 243 -11.39 -2.88 11.97
N ARG A 244 -10.33 -2.11 12.26
CA ARG A 244 -10.44 -0.79 12.90
C ARG A 244 -11.26 0.18 12.08
N TRP A 245 -11.01 0.26 10.78
CA TRP A 245 -11.71 1.17 9.88
C TRP A 245 -13.18 0.81 9.73
N LEU A 246 -13.51 -0.47 9.52
CA LEU A 246 -14.88 -0.95 9.43
C LEU A 246 -15.65 -0.73 10.74
N ALA A 247 -15.01 -0.93 11.89
CA ALA A 247 -15.61 -0.65 13.20
C ALA A 247 -15.94 0.84 13.36
N PHE A 248 -14.98 1.73 13.03
CA PHE A 248 -15.19 3.17 13.08
C PHE A 248 -16.32 3.63 12.14
N ARG A 249 -16.38 3.12 10.91
CA ARG A 249 -17.46 3.41 9.96
C ARG A 249 -18.85 3.02 10.45
N ARG A 250 -18.95 2.12 11.43
CA ARG A 250 -20.19 1.67 12.07
C ARG A 250 -20.49 2.39 13.38
N GLY A 251 -19.73 3.43 13.71
CA GLY A 251 -19.88 4.19 14.97
C GLY A 251 -19.14 3.58 16.16
N GLY A 252 -18.21 2.63 15.93
CA GLY A 252 -17.28 2.18 16.95
C GLY A 252 -16.35 3.30 17.42
N LEU A 253 -15.90 3.23 18.67
CA LEU A 253 -14.97 4.20 19.23
C LEU A 253 -13.58 4.05 18.59
N PRO A 254 -12.85 5.15 18.33
CA PRO A 254 -11.45 5.10 17.93
C PRO A 254 -10.58 4.45 19.01
N GLU A 255 -9.43 3.91 18.60
CA GLU A 255 -8.45 3.38 19.55
C GLU A 255 -7.87 4.49 20.44
N PRO A 256 -7.44 4.18 21.68
CA PRO A 256 -6.96 5.18 22.63
C PRO A 256 -5.88 6.12 22.10
N HIS A 257 -4.96 5.63 21.27
CA HIS A 257 -3.89 6.44 20.68
C HIS A 257 -4.41 7.44 19.61
N ASP A 258 -5.57 7.16 19.00
CA ASP A 258 -6.17 7.99 17.94
C ASP A 258 -7.14 9.03 18.52
N LEU A 259 -7.65 8.77 19.73
CA LEU A 259 -8.65 9.62 20.40
C LEU A 259 -8.28 11.12 20.40
N PRO A 260 -7.04 11.54 20.70
CA PRO A 260 -6.71 12.98 20.69
C PRO A 260 -6.92 13.62 19.32
N PHE A 261 -6.52 12.93 18.25
CA PHE A 261 -6.67 13.42 16.88
C PHE A 261 -8.13 13.43 16.45
N VAL A 262 -8.84 12.30 16.64
CA VAL A 262 -10.25 12.16 16.22
C VAL A 262 -11.17 13.09 17.02
N THR A 263 -10.94 13.25 18.32
CA THR A 263 -11.75 14.15 19.17
C THR A 263 -11.58 15.61 18.76
N MET A 264 -10.36 16.04 18.46
CA MET A 264 -10.13 17.40 17.96
C MET A 264 -10.80 17.63 16.61
N LEU A 265 -10.76 16.63 15.72
CA LEU A 265 -11.42 16.68 14.42
C LEU A 265 -12.94 16.78 14.56
N GLU A 266 -13.55 15.96 15.43
CA GLU A 266 -14.98 16.05 15.77
C GLU A 266 -15.35 17.44 16.29
N ARG A 267 -14.53 18.01 17.18
CA ARG A 267 -14.74 19.37 17.69
C ARG A 267 -14.71 20.41 16.58
N ILE A 268 -13.75 20.32 15.65
CA ILE A 268 -13.63 21.23 14.50
C ILE A 268 -14.84 21.15 13.54
N VAL A 269 -15.42 19.96 13.42
CA VAL A 269 -16.63 19.72 12.62
C VAL A 269 -17.86 20.31 13.32
N GLN A 270 -18.02 20.08 14.62
CA GLN A 270 -19.20 20.47 15.41
C GLN A 270 -19.19 21.95 15.83
N GLU A 271 -18.02 22.53 16.06
CA GLU A 271 -17.81 23.91 16.52
C GLU A 271 -17.00 24.70 15.48
N PRO A 272 -17.62 25.28 14.43
CA PRO A 272 -16.89 26.00 13.38
C PRO A 272 -15.98 27.12 13.88
N GLY A 273 -16.29 27.72 15.04
CA GLY A 273 -15.44 28.72 15.69
C GLY A 273 -14.06 28.19 16.16
N THR A 274 -13.90 26.88 16.28
CA THR A 274 -12.63 26.24 16.68
C THR A 274 -11.70 25.93 15.50
N ARG A 275 -12.15 26.22 14.27
CA ARG A 275 -11.37 25.98 13.05
C ARG A 275 -10.08 26.78 12.98
N GLY A 276 -9.85 27.79 13.82
CA GLY A 276 -8.65 28.64 13.75
C GLY A 276 -7.30 27.90 13.68
N ASN A 277 -7.22 26.68 14.21
CA ASN A 277 -6.02 25.84 14.17
C ASN A 277 -5.96 24.85 13.00
N LEU A 278 -7.02 24.76 12.19
CA LEU A 278 -7.10 23.86 11.06
C LEU A 278 -6.23 24.38 9.92
N GLN A 279 -5.29 23.55 9.48
CA GLN A 279 -4.60 23.71 8.21
C GLN A 279 -4.60 22.36 7.51
N VAL A 280 -5.02 22.37 6.25
CA VAL A 280 -4.91 21.24 5.34
C VAL A 280 -4.01 21.65 4.20
N ALA A 281 -3.00 20.86 3.90
CA ALA A 281 -2.23 21.01 2.68
C ALA A 281 -2.25 19.71 1.90
N TRP A 282 -2.52 19.81 0.62
CA TRP A 282 -2.35 18.72 -0.31
C TRP A 282 -1.33 19.17 -1.32
N THR A 283 -0.36 18.32 -1.58
CA THR A 283 0.49 18.38 -2.76
C THR A 283 0.20 17.14 -3.53
N GLY A 284 0.15 17.25 -4.83
CA GLY A 284 0.05 16.04 -5.61
C GLY A 284 0.39 16.30 -7.01
N VAL A 285 0.49 15.17 -7.69
CA VAL A 285 1.46 15.09 -8.73
C VAL A 285 0.78 14.79 -10.04
N ASP A 286 0.72 15.84 -10.84
CA ASP A 286 0.50 15.75 -12.27
C ASP A 286 1.86 15.41 -12.89
N SER A 287 2.12 14.16 -13.29
CA SER A 287 3.43 13.80 -13.85
C SER A 287 3.37 13.49 -15.34
N ALA A 288 4.30 14.10 -16.06
CA ALA A 288 5.17 13.38 -17.00
C ALA A 288 6.53 14.12 -17.14
N ILE A 289 7.24 14.45 -16.03
CA ILE A 289 8.34 15.45 -15.90
C ILE A 289 7.83 16.82 -15.33
N HIS A 290 7.13 16.71 -14.19
CA HIS A 290 7.16 17.61 -13.00
C HIS A 290 6.53 19.01 -13.03
N GLY A 291 5.32 19.12 -13.56
CA GLY A 291 4.39 20.11 -13.00
C GLY A 291 4.21 19.91 -11.49
N LEU A 292 3.87 20.98 -10.77
CA LEU A 292 3.57 20.95 -9.34
C LEU A 292 2.18 21.55 -9.13
N ARG A 293 1.35 20.93 -8.30
CA ARG A 293 0.15 21.55 -7.78
C ARG A 293 0.10 21.32 -6.27
N ARG A 294 -0.06 22.39 -5.51
CA ARG A 294 -0.24 22.37 -4.06
C ARG A 294 -1.42 23.24 -3.70
N VAL A 295 -2.35 22.70 -2.92
CA VAL A 295 -3.45 23.46 -2.32
C VAL A 295 -3.27 23.50 -0.82
N GLN A 296 -3.46 24.67 -0.22
CA GLN A 296 -3.50 24.87 1.22
C GLN A 296 -4.84 25.49 1.58
N VAL A 297 -5.50 24.95 2.60
CA VAL A 297 -6.75 25.46 3.14
C VAL A 297 -6.56 25.72 4.63
N PHE A 298 -6.88 26.93 5.06
CA PHE A 298 -6.85 27.34 6.46
C PHE A 298 -8.26 27.35 7.03
N GLY A 299 -8.37 27.24 8.35
CA GLY A 299 -9.66 27.14 9.03
C GLY A 299 -10.57 28.36 8.93
N ASN A 300 -10.03 29.52 8.55
CA ASN A 300 -10.81 30.70 8.19
C ASN A 300 -11.45 30.60 6.79
N GLY A 301 -11.21 29.51 6.05
CA GLY A 301 -11.69 29.28 4.69
C GLY A 301 -10.74 29.81 3.61
N GLU A 302 -9.60 30.39 3.95
CA GLU A 302 -8.63 30.80 2.95
C GLU A 302 -8.05 29.58 2.22
N ARG A 303 -8.16 29.58 0.89
CA ARG A 303 -7.59 28.58 -0.01
C ARG A 303 -6.49 29.23 -0.86
N ILE A 304 -5.30 28.65 -0.81
CA ILE A 304 -4.14 29.02 -1.63
C ILE A 304 -3.81 27.86 -2.54
N VAL A 305 -3.85 28.07 -3.86
CA VAL A 305 -3.40 27.11 -4.86
C VAL A 305 -2.12 27.63 -5.48
N THR A 306 -1.07 26.83 -5.39
CA THR A 306 0.22 27.06 -6.05
C THR A 306 0.38 26.02 -7.15
N SER A 307 0.52 26.46 -8.39
CA SER A 307 0.70 25.58 -9.55
C SER A 307 1.95 25.96 -10.35
N ARG A 308 2.57 24.98 -10.98
CA ARG A 308 3.67 25.14 -11.95
C ARG A 308 3.45 24.13 -13.05
N ALA A 309 3.28 24.55 -14.29
CA ALA A 309 3.13 23.59 -15.38
C ALA A 309 4.47 22.88 -15.66
N PRO A 310 4.45 21.68 -16.28
CA PRO A 310 5.67 21.03 -16.72
C PRO A 310 6.50 21.95 -17.64
N GLY A 311 7.80 22.13 -17.34
CA GLY A 311 8.70 22.98 -18.12
C GLY A 311 8.70 24.47 -17.75
N GLU A 312 7.81 24.93 -16.87
CA GLU A 312 7.81 26.30 -16.38
C GLU A 312 8.83 26.52 -15.26
N THR A 313 9.45 27.70 -15.24
CA THR A 313 10.43 28.11 -14.23
C THR A 313 9.80 28.78 -13.00
N PHE A 314 8.61 29.36 -13.15
CA PHE A 314 7.94 30.13 -12.09
C PHE A 314 6.62 29.48 -11.70
N ASN A 315 6.25 29.63 -10.42
CA ASN A 315 4.97 29.18 -9.91
C ASN A 315 3.90 30.26 -10.11
N SER A 316 2.69 29.86 -10.43
CA SER A 316 1.47 30.64 -10.27
C SER A 316 0.89 30.42 -8.87
N THR A 317 0.41 31.48 -8.22
CA THR A 317 -0.26 31.38 -6.92
C THR A 317 -1.59 32.10 -6.98
N ARG A 318 -2.67 31.42 -6.59
CA ARG A 318 -4.02 31.97 -6.51
C ARG A 318 -4.57 31.83 -5.11
N ARG A 319 -5.09 32.92 -4.55
CA ARG A 319 -5.78 32.96 -3.26
C ARG A 319 -7.27 33.18 -3.48
N THR A 320 -8.09 32.39 -2.81
CA THR A 320 -9.56 32.45 -2.87
C THR A 320 -10.14 32.10 -1.50
N MET A 321 -11.38 32.48 -1.24
CA MET A 321 -12.11 32.07 -0.04
C MET A 321 -13.07 30.94 -0.37
N LEU A 322 -13.03 29.87 0.43
CA LEU A 322 -14.04 28.82 0.41
C LEU A 322 -15.35 29.34 0.99
N ARG A 323 -16.46 28.95 0.35
CA ARG A 323 -17.80 29.17 0.88
C ARG A 323 -18.00 28.25 2.11
N PRO A 324 -18.89 28.60 3.05
CA PRO A 324 -19.11 27.81 4.26
C PRO A 324 -19.41 26.33 4.02
N HIS A 325 -20.17 26.00 2.96
CA HIS A 325 -20.48 24.61 2.61
C HIS A 325 -19.27 23.85 2.05
N GLU A 326 -18.35 24.51 1.36
CA GLU A 326 -17.11 23.90 0.85
C GLU A 326 -16.18 23.59 2.02
N MET A 327 -16.10 24.51 2.98
CA MET A 327 -15.38 24.29 4.23
C MET A 327 -15.97 23.15 5.05
N GLN A 328 -17.30 23.06 5.10
CA GLN A 328 -17.99 21.95 5.77
C GLN A 328 -17.70 20.61 5.09
N ALA A 329 -17.80 20.55 3.76
CA ALA A 329 -17.49 19.35 2.99
C ALA A 329 -16.05 18.87 3.21
N LEU A 330 -15.09 19.80 3.31
CA LEU A 330 -13.70 19.47 3.63
C LEU A 330 -13.56 18.81 5.01
N VAL A 331 -14.10 19.43 6.06
CA VAL A 331 -13.96 18.87 7.41
C VAL A 331 -14.70 17.54 7.57
N GLU A 332 -15.83 17.35 6.89
CA GLU A 332 -16.57 16.09 6.88
C GLU A 332 -15.83 14.98 6.10
N ALA A 333 -15.22 15.32 4.96
CA ALA A 333 -14.38 14.37 4.21
C ALA A 333 -13.18 13.92 5.05
N VAL A 334 -12.51 14.85 5.73
CA VAL A 334 -11.41 14.55 6.66
C VAL A 334 -11.89 13.67 7.81
N ARG A 335 -13.05 13.97 8.40
CA ARG A 335 -13.68 13.17 9.46
C ARG A 335 -13.96 11.73 9.01
N ALA A 336 -14.50 11.55 7.81
CA ALA A 336 -14.76 10.22 7.25
C ALA A 336 -13.48 9.38 7.06
N SER A 337 -12.34 10.04 6.88
CA SER A 337 -11.02 9.43 6.69
C SER A 337 -10.15 9.42 7.97
N ALA A 338 -10.71 9.73 9.14
CA ALA A 338 -9.96 9.98 10.37
C ALA A 338 -9.06 8.82 10.83
N VAL A 339 -9.54 7.57 10.80
CA VAL A 339 -8.74 6.39 11.19
C VAL A 339 -7.56 6.20 10.24
N TRP A 340 -7.78 6.39 8.94
CA TRP A 340 -6.72 6.30 7.94
C TRP A 340 -5.69 7.43 8.09
N LEU A 341 -6.13 8.66 8.40
CA LEU A 341 -5.22 9.77 8.71
C LEU A 341 -4.43 9.53 10.00
N ALA A 342 -5.06 8.92 11.01
CA ALA A 342 -4.45 8.69 12.31
C ALA A 342 -3.36 7.62 12.25
N ALA A 343 -3.60 6.55 11.48
CA ALA A 343 -2.70 5.42 11.29
C ALA A 343 -2.68 4.99 9.81
N PRO A 344 -1.93 5.70 8.94
CA PRO A 344 -1.81 5.31 7.54
C PRO A 344 -1.09 3.96 7.43
N LEU A 345 -1.59 3.06 6.57
CA LEU A 345 -0.99 1.73 6.34
C LEU A 345 0.43 1.79 5.77
N ARG A 346 0.79 2.90 5.11
CA ARG A 346 2.14 3.20 4.66
C ARG A 346 2.53 4.60 5.05
N GLU A 347 3.63 4.71 5.80
CA GLU A 347 4.20 6.01 6.18
C GLU A 347 5.06 6.61 5.06
N GLN A 348 5.55 5.78 4.13
CA GLN A 348 6.47 6.17 3.06
C GLN A 348 5.99 5.68 1.69
N GLY A 349 6.06 6.55 0.68
CA GLY A 349 5.75 6.21 -0.72
C GLY A 349 6.88 5.46 -1.44
N LEU A 350 6.63 4.96 -2.64
CA LEU A 350 7.65 4.29 -3.48
C LEU A 350 8.79 5.26 -3.90
N PRO A 351 9.97 4.76 -4.28
CA PRO A 351 11.15 5.57 -4.60
C PRO A 351 10.97 6.52 -5.80
N ASP A 352 10.14 6.15 -6.79
CA ASP A 352 10.05 6.82 -8.10
C ASP A 352 8.68 7.37 -8.50
N GLU A 353 7.67 7.18 -7.65
CA GLU A 353 6.40 7.87 -7.85
C GLU A 353 6.52 9.23 -7.18
N PRO A 354 6.39 10.34 -7.92
CA PRO A 354 6.33 11.62 -7.25
C PRO A 354 5.09 11.60 -6.35
N ARG A 355 5.32 11.86 -5.06
CA ARG A 355 4.40 11.48 -4.00
C ARG A 355 3.35 12.58 -3.82
N PRO A 356 2.05 12.33 -4.05
CA PRO A 356 1.07 13.16 -3.39
C PRO A 356 1.30 13.10 -1.88
N THR A 357 1.24 14.25 -1.23
CA THR A 357 1.38 14.38 0.21
C THR A 357 0.17 15.14 0.73
N PHE A 358 -0.44 14.59 1.77
CA PHE A 358 -1.46 15.30 2.51
C PHE A 358 -0.97 15.56 3.91
N GLU A 359 -1.10 16.80 4.31
CA GLU A 359 -0.74 17.31 5.61
C GLU A 359 -2.01 17.87 6.24
N ILE A 360 -2.28 17.48 7.47
CA ILE A 360 -3.34 18.06 8.27
C ILE A 360 -2.82 18.43 9.64
N GLN A 361 -3.16 19.63 10.05
CA GLN A 361 -2.88 20.18 11.35
C GLN A 361 -4.19 20.63 11.98
N LEU A 362 -4.50 20.10 13.16
CA LEU A 362 -5.68 20.46 13.95
C LEU A 362 -5.33 21.30 15.20
N GLY A 363 -4.04 21.49 15.45
CA GLY A 363 -3.47 22.07 16.67
C GLY A 363 -1.95 22.12 16.58
N MET A 364 -1.27 22.48 17.67
CA MET A 364 0.20 22.56 17.69
C MET A 364 0.82 21.19 17.97
N GLY A 365 1.69 20.74 17.07
CA GLY A 365 2.54 19.54 17.26
C GLY A 365 1.79 18.21 17.27
N ALA A 366 2.53 17.14 17.59
CA ALA A 366 1.92 15.84 17.85
C ALA A 366 1.04 15.92 19.13
N PRO A 367 -0.13 15.26 19.17
CA PRO A 367 -0.69 14.33 18.19
C PRO A 367 -1.64 14.98 17.15
N PHE A 368 -1.61 16.30 16.95
CA PHE A 368 -2.58 17.03 16.11
C PHE A 368 -2.14 17.26 14.66
N CYS A 369 -0.89 16.92 14.34
CA CYS A 369 -0.36 16.95 12.98
C CYS A 369 -0.28 15.54 12.40
N ARG A 370 -0.67 15.38 11.13
CA ARG A 370 -0.46 14.17 10.34
C ARG A 370 0.09 14.56 8.97
N GLN A 371 1.07 13.81 8.50
CA GLN A 371 1.57 13.88 7.14
C GLN A 371 1.49 12.47 6.57
N VAL A 372 0.76 12.31 5.48
CA VAL A 372 0.54 11.03 4.82
C VAL A 372 1.13 11.12 3.42
N ALA A 373 2.10 10.24 3.16
CA ALA A 373 2.53 9.98 1.80
C ALA A 373 1.44 9.15 1.12
N MET A 374 0.93 9.65 -0.01
CA MET A 374 -0.16 9.03 -0.73
C MET A 374 0.36 8.31 -1.95
N TRP A 375 -0.20 7.15 -2.21
CA TRP A 375 0.02 6.41 -3.44
C TRP A 375 -1.21 6.49 -4.34
N ASN A 376 -1.01 6.40 -5.66
CA ASN A 376 -2.08 6.56 -6.65
C ASN A 376 -3.23 5.55 -6.48
N GLY A 377 -2.96 4.34 -5.97
CA GLY A 377 -3.99 3.35 -5.64
C GLY A 377 -4.71 3.60 -4.31
N GLU A 378 -3.95 3.92 -3.26
CA GLU A 378 -4.46 4.17 -1.89
C GLU A 378 -5.28 5.47 -1.77
N TRP A 379 -4.95 6.47 -2.57
CA TRP A 379 -5.61 7.76 -2.55
C TRP A 379 -6.93 7.74 -3.33
N ARG A 380 -6.92 7.12 -4.51
CA ARG A 380 -8.08 7.15 -5.42
C ARG A 380 -9.10 6.04 -5.16
N CYS A 381 -8.77 5.04 -4.35
CA CYS A 381 -9.65 3.95 -3.96
C CYS A 381 -9.67 3.83 -2.43
N GLY A 382 -10.72 3.27 -1.84
CA GLY A 382 -10.74 3.02 -0.40
C GLY A 382 -11.19 4.23 0.45
N PRO A 383 -10.77 4.25 1.74
CA PRO A 383 -11.18 5.23 2.76
C PRO A 383 -10.93 6.70 2.45
N ALA A 384 -9.98 6.99 1.56
CA ALA A 384 -9.53 8.33 1.25
C ALA A 384 -10.08 8.87 -0.09
N SER A 385 -10.77 8.04 -0.87
CA SER A 385 -11.25 8.39 -2.23
C SER A 385 -12.09 9.67 -2.28
N ASN A 386 -13.05 9.84 -1.37
CA ASN A 386 -13.87 11.06 -1.32
C ASN A 386 -13.04 12.31 -0.98
N LEU A 387 -12.08 12.18 -0.07
CA LEU A 387 -11.16 13.25 0.28
C LEU A 387 -10.24 13.57 -0.92
N ALA A 388 -9.82 12.54 -1.66
CA ALA A 388 -9.05 12.69 -2.89
C ALA A 388 -9.76 13.49 -3.95
N ASP A 389 -10.98 13.09 -4.31
CA ASP A 389 -11.79 13.80 -5.29
C ASP A 389 -12.09 15.23 -4.86
N LEU A 390 -12.25 15.48 -3.56
CA LEU A 390 -12.42 16.83 -3.05
C LEU A 390 -11.13 17.65 -3.17
N MET A 391 -9.98 17.11 -2.78
CA MET A 391 -8.71 17.83 -2.87
C MET A 391 -8.31 18.09 -4.33
N ASP A 392 -8.53 17.17 -5.26
CA ASP A 392 -8.29 17.37 -6.68
C ASP A 392 -9.16 18.54 -7.23
N ARG A 393 -10.44 18.61 -6.82
CA ARG A 393 -11.34 19.72 -7.17
C ARG A 393 -10.90 21.04 -6.54
N LEU A 394 -10.53 21.03 -5.27
CA LEU A 394 -10.02 22.20 -4.56
C LEU A 394 -8.65 22.63 -5.07
N ALA A 395 -7.89 21.75 -5.71
CA ALA A 395 -6.62 22.09 -6.34
C ALA A 395 -6.82 22.65 -7.77
N SER A 396 -8.01 22.47 -8.37
CA SER A 396 -8.31 23.03 -9.69
C SER A 396 -8.32 24.56 -9.68
N ASP A 397 -7.73 25.12 -10.73
CA ASP A 397 -7.74 26.56 -11.02
C ASP A 397 -9.16 27.05 -11.37
N HIS A 398 -10.06 26.16 -11.80
CA HIS A 398 -11.43 26.46 -12.20
C HIS A 398 -12.40 25.75 -11.25
N MET A 399 -12.74 26.40 -10.13
CA MET A 399 -13.86 25.94 -9.31
C MET A 399 -15.16 26.29 -10.05
N SER A 400 -15.80 25.28 -10.66
CA SER A 400 -17.17 25.41 -11.16
C SER A 400 -18.10 25.69 -9.97
N GLU A 401 -19.06 26.59 -10.15
CA GLU A 401 -19.90 27.16 -9.07
C GLU A 401 -20.82 26.17 -8.34
N SER A 402 -20.81 24.89 -8.72
CA SER A 402 -21.65 23.84 -8.17
C SER A 402 -20.82 22.66 -7.66
N ILE A 403 -20.70 22.53 -6.33
CA ILE A 403 -20.45 21.23 -5.71
C ILE A 403 -21.82 20.57 -5.54
N PRO A 404 -22.14 19.50 -6.27
CA PRO A 404 -23.36 18.77 -6.00
C PRO A 404 -23.23 18.07 -4.64
N PRO A 405 -24.29 18.09 -3.80
CA PRO A 405 -24.34 17.24 -2.63
C PRO A 405 -24.31 15.78 -3.10
N ARG A 406 -23.46 14.94 -2.49
CA ARG A 406 -23.57 13.49 -2.58
C ARG A 406 -23.82 12.93 -1.20
#